data_AF-A0A930F864-F1
#
_entry.id   AF-A0A930F864-F1
#
_cell.length_a   1.000
_cell.length_b   1.000
_cell.length_c   1.000
_cell.angle_alpha   90.00
_cell.angle_beta   90.00
_cell.angle_gamma   90.00
#
_symmetry.space_group_name_H-M   'P 1'
#
loop_
_entity.id
_entity.type
_entity.pdbx_description
1 polymer ?
#
loop_
_entity_poly.entity_id
_entity_poly.type
_entity_poly.pdbx_seq_one_letter_code
_entity_poly.pdbx_strand_id
1 'polypeptide(L)' 'MGRYNFDKIVDRKHTKSLKYDFAVQRGKPADVLPFWVADMDFEIPSELKQVLLDRVNHGIFGYTESDD' A
#
# COMPACT_ATOMS: atom_id res chain seq x y z
N MET A 1 -10.99 9.99 -20.33
CA MET A 1 -10.83 9.49 -18.95
C MET A 1 -9.68 8.51 -18.94
N GLY A 2 -8.70 8.73 -18.05
CA GLY A 2 -7.43 7.97 -18.04
C GLY A 2 -7.59 6.55 -17.51
N ARG A 3 -6.61 5.69 -17.82
CA ARG A 3 -6.51 4.26 -17.43
C ARG A 3 -6.58 4.01 -15.91
N TYR A 4 -6.35 5.02 -15.08
CA TYR A 4 -6.33 4.93 -13.62
C TYR A 4 -7.26 5.98 -12.99
N ASN A 5 -7.90 5.63 -11.87
CA ASN A 5 -8.75 6.54 -11.09
C ASN A 5 -8.05 6.95 -9.79
N PHE A 6 -7.36 8.09 -9.81
CA PHE A 6 -6.70 8.67 -8.63
C PHE A 6 -7.67 9.44 -7.70
N ASP A 7 -8.90 9.71 -8.15
CA ASP A 7 -9.92 10.37 -7.32
C ASP A 7 -10.62 9.37 -6.39
N LYS A 8 -10.39 8.06 -6.57
CA LYS A 8 -10.92 7.02 -5.69
C LYS A 8 -10.31 7.16 -4.30
N ILE A 9 -11.15 7.44 -3.30
CA ILE A 9 -10.75 7.42 -1.90
C ILE A 9 -10.58 5.97 -1.44
N VAL A 10 -9.43 5.68 -0.82
CA VAL A 10 -9.11 4.37 -0.24
C VAL A 10 -8.93 4.55 1.27
N ASP A 11 -9.70 3.81 2.07
CA ASP A 11 -9.48 3.77 3.51
C ASP A 11 -8.22 2.96 3.82
N ARG A 12 -7.28 3.60 4.53
CA ARG A 12 -5.99 3.02 4.94
C ARG A 12 -5.89 2.86 6.46
N LYS A 13 -6.97 3.05 7.20
CA LYS A 13 -7.04 2.75 8.63
C LYS A 13 -7.19 1.25 8.85
N HIS A 14 -6.66 0.76 9.97
CA HIS A 14 -6.67 -0.65 10.35
C HIS A 14 -5.95 -1.58 9.34
N THR A 15 -5.03 -1.03 8.52
CA THR A 15 -4.22 -1.80 7.56
C THR A 15 -2.77 -1.97 8.02
N LYS A 16 -2.45 -1.61 9.27
CA LYS A 16 -1.09 -1.48 9.80
C LYS A 16 -0.26 -0.43 9.04
N SER A 17 -0.91 0.66 8.61
CA SER A 17 -0.28 1.75 7.88
C SER A 17 0.55 2.62 8.82
N LEU A 18 1.84 2.83 8.51
CA LEU A 18 2.67 3.78 9.26
C LEU A 18 2.10 5.19 9.21
N LYS A 19 1.58 5.60 8.04
CA LYS A 19 1.02 6.93 7.78
C LYS A 19 -0.22 7.23 8.62
N TYR A 20 -1.10 6.23 8.80
CA TYR A 20 -2.39 6.39 9.48
C TYR A 20 -2.41 5.77 10.88
N ASP A 21 -2.17 4.47 11.01
CA ASP A 21 -2.39 3.70 12.24
C ASP A 21 -1.31 3.96 13.31
N PHE A 22 -0.11 4.32 12.88
CA PHE A 22 1.03 4.58 13.78
C PHE A 22 1.43 6.05 13.86
N ALA A 23 0.63 6.97 13.32
CA ALA A 23 0.95 8.40 13.29
C ALA A 23 1.25 8.96 14.70
N VAL A 24 0.40 8.67 15.70
CA VAL A 24 0.58 9.13 17.09
C VAL A 24 1.85 8.53 17.71
N GLN A 25 2.10 7.24 17.48
CA GLN A 25 3.31 6.55 17.95
C GLN A 25 4.59 7.12 17.31
N ARG A 26 4.46 7.82 16.18
CA ARG A 26 5.53 8.54 15.47
C ARG A 26 5.55 10.04 15.77
N GLY A 27 4.90 10.46 16.86
CA GLY A 27 4.91 11.84 17.35
C GLY A 27 4.10 12.80 16.48
N LYS A 28 3.16 12.31 15.68
CA LYS A 28 2.21 13.15 14.95
C LYS A 28 0.97 13.42 15.80
N PRO A 29 0.30 14.57 15.63
CA PRO A 29 -0.93 14.87 16.35
C PRO A 29 -1.98 13.78 16.13
N ALA A 30 -2.81 13.52 17.15
CA ALA A 30 -4.04 12.77 16.97
C ALA A 30 -5.05 13.59 16.13
N ASP A 31 -5.99 12.90 15.49
CA ASP A 31 -7.15 13.51 14.80
C ASP A 31 -6.83 14.53 13.69
N VAL A 32 -5.68 14.37 13.02
CA VAL A 32 -5.31 15.16 11.83
C VAL A 32 -5.22 14.29 10.58
N LEU A 33 -5.37 14.91 9.41
CA LEU A 33 -5.10 14.23 8.14
C LEU A 33 -3.57 14.02 7.96
N PRO A 34 -3.12 12.81 7.62
CA PRO A 34 -1.70 12.51 7.55
C PRO A 34 -1.09 12.87 6.19
N PHE A 35 -0.11 13.79 6.18
CA PHE A 35 0.64 14.23 4.98
C PHE A 35 2.17 14.20 5.19
N TRP A 36 2.67 13.25 5.99
CA TRP A 36 4.02 13.37 6.58
C TRP A 36 5.04 12.32 6.13
N VAL A 37 4.63 11.13 5.73
CA VAL A 37 5.52 10.04 5.30
C VAL A 37 5.38 9.81 3.80
N ALA A 38 6.49 9.46 3.13
CA ALA A 38 6.57 9.28 1.69
C ALA A 38 6.02 7.91 1.24
N ASP A 39 4.71 7.73 1.37
CA ASP A 39 3.91 6.73 0.64
C ASP A 39 2.65 7.38 0.04
N MET A 40 1.85 6.63 -0.72
CA MET A 40 0.70 7.17 -1.46
C MET A 40 -0.63 6.62 -0.94
N ASP A 41 -1.71 7.36 -1.15
CA ASP A 41 -3.09 6.92 -0.85
C ASP A 41 -3.82 6.39 -2.10
N PHE A 42 -3.05 5.79 -3.01
CA PHE A 42 -3.55 5.19 -4.24
C PHE A 42 -3.35 3.67 -4.22
N GLU A 43 -4.24 2.94 -4.91
CA GLU A 43 -4.00 1.54 -5.21
C GLU A 43 -2.82 1.40 -6.19
N ILE A 44 -2.08 0.30 -6.06
CA ILE A 44 -1.11 -0.07 -7.10
C ILE A 44 -1.83 -0.35 -8.44
N PRO A 45 -1.16 -0.16 -9.59
CA PRO A 45 -1.68 -0.57 -10.90
C PRO A 45 -2.20 -2.01 -10.91
N SER A 46 -3.28 -2.26 -11.65
CA SER A 46 -3.90 -3.59 -11.79
C SER A 46 -2.93 -4.66 -12.29
N GLU A 47 -1.99 -4.26 -13.13
CA GLU A 47 -0.95 -5.08 -13.74
C GLU A 47 0.00 -5.62 -12.67
N LEU A 48 0.41 -4.77 -11.72
CA LEU A 48 1.22 -5.18 -10.57
C LEU A 48 0.42 -6.03 -9.59
N LYS A 49 -0.86 -5.68 -9.37
CA LYS A 49 -1.76 -6.49 -8.53
C LYS A 49 -1.89 -7.92 -9.07
N GLN A 50 -2.00 -8.07 -10.39
CA GLN A 50 -2.09 -9.39 -11.04
C GLN A 50 -0.82 -10.21 -10.84
N VAL A 51 0.36 -9.61 -11.03
CA VAL A 51 1.65 -10.30 -10.80
C VAL A 51 1.74 -10.85 -9.36
N LEU A 52 1.30 -10.06 -8.37
CA LEU A 52 1.28 -10.51 -6.98
C LEU A 52 0.28 -11.66 -6.76
N LEU A 53 -0.91 -11.58 -7.35
CA LEU A 53 -1.92 -12.64 -7.27
C LEU A 53 -1.41 -13.94 -7.91
N ASP A 54 -0.77 -13.87 -9.07
CA ASP A 54 -0.20 -15.03 -9.75
C ASP A 54 0.89 -15.68 -8.89
N ARG A 55 1.75 -14.87 -8.25
CA ARG A 55 2.78 -15.36 -7.33
C ARG A 55 2.18 -16.04 -6.10
N VAL A 56 1.08 -15.51 -5.56
CA VAL A 56 0.35 -16.13 -4.44
C VAL A 56 -0.29 -17.45 -4.87
N ASN A 57 -0.92 -17.48 -6.05
CA ASN A 57 -1.58 -18.66 -6.60
C ASN A 57 -0.63 -19.82 -6.92
N HIS A 58 0.65 -19.53 -7.18
CA HIS A 58 1.68 -20.57 -7.31
C HIS A 58 1.79 -21.44 -6.05
N GLY A 59 1.47 -20.89 -4.85
CA GLY A 59 1.31 -21.66 -3.61
C GLY A 59 2.59 -22.15 -2.93
N ILE A 60 3.75 -22.09 -3.61
CA ILE A 60 5.05 -22.47 -3.06
C ILE A 60 5.88 -21.21 -2.79
N PHE A 61 6.31 -21.01 -1.55
CA PHE A 61 7.09 -19.84 -1.09
C PHE A 61 8.46 -20.25 -0.55
N GLY A 62 9.21 -21.03 -1.35
CA GLY A 62 10.59 -21.43 -1.05
C GLY A 62 11.62 -20.35 -1.37
N TYR A 63 12.90 -20.74 -1.29
CA TYR A 63 14.01 -19.85 -1.62
C TYR A 63 13.88 -19.31 -3.05
N THR A 64 13.97 -17.98 -3.18
CA THR A 64 13.89 -17.24 -4.44
C THR A 64 15.15 -16.40 -4.56
N GLU A 65 15.92 -16.55 -5.63
CA GLU A 65 17.02 -15.62 -5.95
C GLU A 65 16.42 -14.33 -6.54
N SER A 66 16.92 -13.17 -6.10
CA SER A 66 16.63 -11.91 -6.76
C SER A 66 17.53 -11.74 -7.97
N ASP A 67 16.99 -11.24 -9.08
CA ASP A 67 17.82 -10.75 -10.17
C ASP A 67 18.68 -9.58 -9.64
N ASP A 68 20.01 -9.65 -9.83
CA ASP A 68 20.95 -8.55 -9.55
C ASP A 68 20.75 -7.34 -10.47
#